data_AF-A0A6V7HUD0-F1
#
_entry.id   AF-A0A6V7HUD0-F1
#
_cell.length_a   1.000
_cell.length_b   1.000
_cell.length_c   1.000
_cell.angle_alpha   90.00
_cell.angle_beta   90.00
_cell.angle_gamma   90.00
#
_symmetry.space_group_name_H-M   'P 1'
#
loop_
_entity.id
_entity.type
_entity.pdbx_description
1 polymer ?
#
loop_
_entity_poly.entity_id
_entity_poly.type
_entity_poly.pdbx_seq_one_letter_code
_entity_poly.pdbx_strand_id
1 'polypeptide(L)'
;ELPIERLEIPESLALEMFQENPFKTKQIPNIARNYEGKIVVYRVGEHVDISKGPMVGNTGIIGRSTLTAVHRIQNDAGESLMRFQGVALPNGIIVNHFIYGILEERAKKLNETVWMPQRVEQEDPVAVAAKN
;
A
#
# COMPACT_ATOMS: atom_id res chain seq x y z
N GLU A 1 -10.98 0.15 17.63
CA GLU A 1 -11.05 1.20 16.58
C GLU A 1 -10.02 2.27 16.91
N LEU A 2 -9.36 2.86 15.91
CA LEU A 2 -8.31 3.86 16.10
C LEU A 2 -8.58 5.07 15.18
N PRO A 3 -8.44 6.32 15.69
CA PRO A 3 -8.51 7.49 14.84
C PRO A 3 -7.33 7.53 13.87
N ILE A 4 -7.56 8.11 12.68
CA ILE A 4 -6.52 8.40 11.70
C ILE A 4 -6.27 9.91 11.73
N GLU A 5 -5.15 10.29 12.35
CA GLU A 5 -4.80 11.69 12.59
C GLU A 5 -3.97 12.23 11.42
N ARG A 6 -4.38 13.36 10.84
CA ARG A 6 -3.64 14.05 9.77
C ARG A 6 -2.76 15.13 10.36
N LEU A 7 -1.47 15.11 10.05
CA LEU A 7 -0.53 16.16 10.44
C LEU A 7 0.20 16.71 9.22
N GLU A 8 0.39 18.03 9.20
CA GLU A 8 1.27 18.71 8.25
C GLU A 8 2.56 19.09 8.97
N ILE A 9 3.67 18.54 8.50
CA ILE A 9 4.98 18.73 9.11
C ILE A 9 5.98 19.30 8.10
N PRO A 10 7.02 20.02 8.55
CA PRO A 10 8.09 20.47 7.67
C PRO A 10 8.92 19.30 7.15
N GLU A 11 9.55 19.48 5.98
CA GLU A 11 10.44 18.49 5.36
C GLU A 11 11.55 17.98 6.31
N SER A 12 12.17 18.88 7.09
CA SER A 12 13.25 18.53 8.02
C SER A 12 12.82 17.51 9.07
N LEU A 13 11.64 17.70 9.68
CA LEU A 13 11.09 16.78 10.66
C LEU A 13 10.71 15.45 10.02
N ALA A 14 10.16 15.47 8.79
CA ALA A 14 9.85 14.23 8.08
C ALA A 14 11.10 13.40 7.79
N LEU A 15 12.22 14.04 7.41
CA LEU A 15 13.51 13.36 7.19
C LEU A 15 14.04 12.71 8.47
N GLU A 16 13.90 13.39 9.62
CA GLU A 16 14.27 12.82 10.93
C GLU A 16 13.38 11.63 11.30
N MET A 17 12.06 11.76 11.15
CA MET A 17 11.10 10.70 11.48
C MET A 17 11.30 9.43 10.65
N PHE A 18 11.71 9.55 9.39
CA PHE A 18 11.85 8.42 8.47
C PHE A 18 13.31 8.06 8.14
N GLN A 19 14.27 8.53 8.94
CA GLN A 19 15.71 8.34 8.67
C GLN A 19 16.13 6.88 8.44
N GLU A 20 15.47 5.93 9.11
CA GLU A 20 15.76 4.49 8.97
C GLU A 20 15.16 3.86 7.71
N ASN A 21 14.28 4.55 7.00
CA ASN A 21 13.64 4.06 5.78
C ASN A 21 14.23 4.75 4.53
N PRO A 22 15.19 4.11 3.83
CA PRO A 22 15.87 4.73 2.70
C PRO A 22 14.94 5.04 1.52
N PHE A 23 13.83 4.31 1.35
CA PHE A 23 12.86 4.57 0.28
C PHE A 23 12.07 5.85 0.54
N LYS A 24 11.59 6.04 1.78
CA LYS A 24 10.85 7.26 2.17
C LYS A 24 11.77 8.49 2.16
N THR A 25 12.98 8.37 2.71
CA THR A 25 13.96 9.47 2.74
C THR A 25 14.30 9.99 1.34
N LYS A 26 14.42 9.10 0.34
CA LYS A 26 14.62 9.50 -1.07
C LYS A 26 13.41 10.21 -1.68
N GLN A 27 12.19 9.88 -1.25
CA GLN A 27 10.95 10.43 -1.80
C GLN A 27 10.56 11.78 -1.18
N ILE A 28 10.85 12.00 0.10
CA ILE A 28 10.44 13.17 0.89
C ILE A 28 10.77 14.50 0.19
N PRO A 29 12.01 14.76 -0.27
CA PRO A 29 12.35 16.04 -0.91
C PRO A 29 11.51 16.31 -2.17
N ASN A 30 11.20 15.26 -2.93
CA ASN A 30 10.38 15.40 -4.13
C ASN A 30 8.91 15.70 -3.78
N ILE A 31 8.40 15.14 -2.68
CA ILE A 31 7.04 15.41 -2.21
C ILE A 31 6.95 16.85 -1.68
N ALA A 32 7.92 17.27 -0.85
CA ALA A 32 7.96 18.61 -0.25
C ALA A 32 7.99 19.72 -1.31
N ARG A 33 8.78 19.56 -2.38
CA ARG A 33 8.82 20.53 -3.50
C ARG A 33 7.47 20.76 -4.16
N ASN A 34 6.60 19.75 -4.18
CA ASN A 34 5.27 19.84 -4.77
C ASN A 34 4.19 20.37 -3.80
N TYR A 35 4.53 20.53 -2.52
CA TYR A 35 3.60 20.89 -1.44
C TYR A 35 4.18 22.00 -0.53
N GLU A 36 4.80 23.01 -1.14
CA GLU A 36 5.26 24.22 -0.42
C GLU A 36 6.20 23.93 0.77
N GLY A 37 7.03 22.88 0.66
CA GLY A 37 7.95 22.48 1.73
C GLY A 37 7.30 21.71 2.88
N LYS A 38 6.01 21.36 2.78
CA LYS A 38 5.28 20.58 3.78
C LYS A 38 5.07 19.14 3.33
N ILE A 39 5.07 18.24 4.30
CA ILE A 39 4.76 16.82 4.14
C ILE A 39 3.52 16.50 4.97
N VAL A 40 2.55 15.82 4.34
CA VAL A 40 1.39 15.29 5.04
C VAL A 40 1.72 13.88 5.54
N VAL A 41 1.57 13.67 6.83
CA VAL A 41 1.67 12.35 7.46
C VAL A 41 0.35 11.98 8.12
N TYR A 42 0.07 10.69 8.16
CA TYR A 42 -1.07 10.12 8.86
C TYR A 42 -0.59 9.20 9.97
N ARG A 43 -1.14 9.39 11.17
CA ARG A 43 -0.87 8.56 12.33
C ARG A 43 -2.08 7.69 12.66
N VAL A 44 -1.82 6.41 12.88
CA VAL A 44 -2.81 5.44 13.37
C VAL A 44 -2.19 4.67 14.53
N GLY A 45 -2.59 4.99 15.77
CA GLY A 45 -1.96 4.45 16.97
C GLY A 45 -0.48 4.82 17.04
N GLU A 46 0.40 3.83 16.95
CA GLU A 46 1.86 4.00 16.96
C GLU A 46 2.48 4.06 15.55
N HIS A 47 1.69 3.79 14.51
CA HIS A 47 2.18 3.79 13.13
C HIS A 47 2.00 5.16 12.48
N VAL A 48 3.04 5.63 11.78
CA VAL A 48 3.02 6.88 11.01
C VAL A 48 3.46 6.61 9.58
N ASP A 49 2.70 7.09 8.61
CA ASP A 49 3.01 6.95 7.20
C ASP A 49 2.76 8.24 6.39
N ILE A 50 3.49 8.39 5.28
CA ILE A 50 3.31 9.48 4.33
C ILE A 50 2.29 9.02 3.29
N SER A 51 1.26 9.84 3.04
CA SER A 51 0.26 9.54 2.01
C SER A 51 -0.24 10.82 1.36
N LYS A 52 -0.65 10.71 0.09
CA LYS A 52 -1.21 11.81 -0.69
C LYS A 52 -2.73 11.78 -0.60
N GLY A 53 -3.34 12.97 -0.56
CA GLY A 53 -4.80 13.11 -0.49
C GLY A 53 -5.38 12.84 0.90
N PRO A 54 -6.70 13.02 1.06
CA PRO A 54 -7.42 12.74 2.32
C PRO A 54 -7.56 11.24 2.57
N MET A 55 -7.52 10.84 3.84
CA MET A 55 -7.76 9.47 4.31
C MET A 55 -9.10 9.37 5.03
N VAL A 56 -9.61 8.14 5.23
CA VAL A 56 -10.74 7.90 6.13
C VAL A 56 -10.37 8.33 7.56
N GLY A 57 -11.34 8.82 8.35
CA GLY A 57 -11.05 9.40 9.66
C GLY A 57 -10.83 8.40 10.80
N ASN A 58 -11.23 7.13 10.63
CA ASN A 58 -11.14 6.10 11.66
C ASN A 58 -11.03 4.71 11.02
N THR A 59 -10.26 3.81 11.65
CA THR A 59 -10.14 2.43 11.18
C THR A 59 -11.44 1.63 11.24
N GLY A 60 -12.41 2.00 12.10
CA GLY A 60 -13.74 1.38 12.18
C GLY A 60 -14.62 1.59 10.94
N ILE A 61 -14.23 2.52 10.05
CA ILE A 61 -14.87 2.68 8.73
C ILE A 61 -14.50 1.52 7.81
N ILE A 62 -13.32 0.93 8.00
CA ILE A 62 -12.86 -0.24 7.24
C ILE A 62 -13.56 -1.46 7.82
N GLY A 63 -14.35 -2.12 6.99
CA GLY A 63 -15.04 -3.36 7.33
C GLY A 63 -14.19 -4.57 6.98
N ARG A 64 -14.78 -5.52 6.24
CA ARG A 64 -14.08 -6.73 5.83
C ARG A 64 -12.89 -6.37 4.94
N SER A 65 -11.70 -6.86 5.29
CA SER A 65 -10.46 -6.68 4.53
C SER A 65 -9.70 -7.99 4.41
N THR A 66 -9.24 -8.33 3.21
CA THR A 66 -8.43 -9.53 2.95
C THR A 66 -7.16 -9.16 2.19
N LEU A 67 -6.01 -9.65 2.66
CA LEU A 67 -4.79 -9.73 1.85
C LEU A 67 -4.89 -10.97 0.94
N THR A 68 -4.93 -10.77 -0.39
CA THR A 68 -5.28 -11.82 -1.35
C THR A 68 -4.08 -12.41 -2.07
N ALA A 69 -3.04 -11.63 -2.31
CA ALA A 69 -1.85 -12.09 -3.01
C ALA A 69 -0.60 -11.29 -2.64
N VAL A 70 0.55 -11.90 -2.87
CA VAL A 70 1.86 -11.25 -2.81
C VAL A 70 2.58 -11.53 -4.12
N HIS A 71 3.03 -10.48 -4.80
CA HIS A 71 3.70 -10.58 -6.09
C HIS A 71 5.13 -10.07 -5.99
N ARG A 72 6.06 -10.77 -6.61
CA ARG A 72 7.42 -10.25 -6.85
C ARG A 72 7.36 -9.28 -8.04
N ILE A 73 7.88 -8.07 -7.85
CA ILE A 73 7.98 -7.04 -8.88
C ILE A 73 9.41 -6.50 -8.91
N GLN A 74 9.84 -5.96 -10.05
CA GLN A 74 11.13 -5.27 -10.15
C GLN A 74 10.91 -3.79 -10.40
N ASN A 75 11.69 -2.95 -9.74
CA ASN A 75 11.72 -1.52 -10.06
C ASN A 75 12.63 -1.25 -11.27
N ASP A 76 12.60 -0.03 -11.79
CA ASP A 76 13.43 0.39 -12.93
C ASP A 76 14.94 0.28 -12.66
N ALA A 77 15.34 0.23 -11.39
CA ALA A 77 16.72 0.03 -10.96
C ALA A 77 17.12 -1.46 -10.85
N GLY A 78 16.22 -2.39 -11.15
CA GLY A 78 16.44 -3.84 -11.07
C GLY A 78 16.35 -4.43 -9.65
N GLU A 79 15.90 -3.66 -8.66
CA GLU A 79 15.68 -4.16 -7.30
C GLU A 79 14.38 -4.96 -7.23
N SER A 80 14.45 -6.17 -6.67
CA SER A 80 13.27 -7.01 -6.42
C SER A 80 12.50 -6.51 -5.19
N LEU A 81 11.23 -6.20 -5.39
CA LEU A 81 10.29 -5.74 -4.38
C LEU A 81 9.13 -6.74 -4.25
N MET A 82 8.50 -6.76 -3.08
CA MET A 82 7.31 -7.54 -2.81
C MET A 82 6.10 -6.63 -2.77
N ARG A 83 5.13 -6.88 -3.66
CA ARG A 83 3.84 -6.17 -3.68
C ARG A 83 2.79 -6.99 -2.97
N PHE A 84 2.33 -6.48 -1.83
CA PHE A 84 1.18 -7.00 -1.10
C PHE A 84 -0.09 -6.41 -1.70
N GLN A 85 -1.04 -7.28 -2.07
CA GLN A 85 -2.29 -6.87 -2.69
C GLN A 85 -3.47 -7.49 -1.94
N GLY A 86 -4.53 -6.70 -1.79
CA GLY A 86 -5.74 -7.09 -1.06
C GLY A 86 -6.96 -6.31 -1.50
N VAL A 87 -8.09 -6.64 -0.90
CA VAL A 87 -9.38 -5.98 -1.09
C VAL A 87 -10.01 -5.68 0.26
N ALA A 88 -10.70 -4.56 0.37
CA ALA A 88 -11.45 -4.20 1.56
C ALA A 88 -12.79 -3.56 1.18
N LEU A 89 -13.77 -3.70 2.06
CA LEU A 89 -15.07 -3.04 1.97
C LEU A 89 -15.28 -2.14 3.18
N PRO A 90 -15.97 -1.00 3.02
CA PRO A 90 -16.43 -0.20 4.16
C PRO A 90 -17.35 -1.01 5.07
N ASN A 91 -17.30 -0.74 6.37
CA ASN A 91 -18.09 -1.44 7.39
C ASN A 91 -19.61 -1.34 7.15
N GLY A 92 -20.07 -0.23 6.56
CA GLY A 92 -21.47 -0.04 6.19
C GLY A 92 -21.94 -0.81 4.94
N ILE A 93 -21.04 -1.48 4.22
CA ILE A 93 -21.37 -2.24 3.01
C ILE A 93 -21.32 -3.73 3.33
N ILE A 94 -22.49 -4.32 3.48
CA ILE A 94 -22.64 -5.76 3.72
C ILE A 94 -22.88 -6.45 2.38
N VAL A 95 -21.99 -7.39 2.03
CA VAL A 95 -22.13 -8.23 0.84
C VAL A 95 -22.17 -9.70 1.24
N ASN A 96 -22.87 -10.51 0.44
CA ASN A 96 -22.88 -11.96 0.61
C ASN A 96 -21.45 -12.54 0.44
N HIS A 97 -21.13 -13.60 1.18
CA HIS A 97 -19.86 -14.32 1.10
C HIS A 97 -19.46 -14.70 -0.34
N PHE A 98 -20.41 -15.15 -1.15
CA PHE A 98 -20.18 -15.50 -2.55
C PHE A 98 -19.70 -14.30 -3.39
N ILE A 99 -20.33 -13.14 -3.23
CA ILE A 99 -19.95 -11.91 -3.94
C ILE A 99 -18.57 -11.42 -3.48
N TYR A 100 -18.32 -11.46 -2.17
CA TYR A 100 -16.99 -11.11 -1.65
C TYR A 100 -15.91 -12.04 -2.19
N GLY A 101 -16.19 -13.35 -2.32
CA GLY A 101 -15.29 -14.32 -2.93
C GLY A 101 -14.92 -13.96 -4.38
N ILE A 102 -15.86 -13.44 -5.18
CA ILE A 102 -15.56 -12.95 -6.53
C ILE A 102 -14.56 -11.78 -6.49
N LEU A 103 -14.71 -10.86 -5.53
CA LEU A 103 -13.78 -9.74 -5.34
C LEU A 103 -12.39 -10.25 -4.93
N GLU A 104 -12.33 -11.23 -4.03
CA GLU A 104 -11.07 -11.85 -3.61
C GLU A 104 -10.36 -12.54 -4.79
N GLU A 105 -11.07 -13.32 -5.61
CA GLU A 105 -10.49 -13.96 -6.79
C GLU A 105 -9.95 -12.92 -7.80
N ARG A 106 -10.66 -11.81 -8.00
CA ARG A 106 -10.16 -10.73 -8.86
C ARG A 106 -8.92 -10.06 -8.28
N ALA A 107 -8.88 -9.87 -6.97
CA ALA A 107 -7.78 -9.22 -6.25
C ALA A 107 -6.52 -10.10 -6.13
N LYS A 108 -6.57 -11.40 -6.46
CA LYS A 108 -5.37 -12.24 -6.60
C LYS A 108 -4.55 -11.94 -7.86
N LYS A 109 -5.17 -11.37 -8.89
CA LYS A 109 -4.47 -11.05 -10.16
C LYS A 109 -3.65 -9.78 -9.97
N LEU A 110 -2.39 -9.80 -10.39
CA LEU A 110 -1.50 -8.64 -10.31
C LEU A 110 -2.18 -7.41 -10.94
N ASN A 111 -2.28 -6.33 -10.17
CA ASN A 111 -2.78 -5.08 -10.70
C ASN A 111 -1.66 -4.29 -11.39
N GLU A 112 -1.61 -4.37 -12.71
CA GLU A 112 -0.66 -3.65 -13.56
C GLU A 112 -0.95 -2.15 -13.67
N THR A 113 -2.13 -1.68 -13.26
CA THR A 113 -2.40 -0.25 -13.20
C THR A 113 -1.71 0.37 -12.00
N VAL A 114 -0.46 0.84 -12.19
CA VAL A 114 0.20 1.77 -11.26
C VAL A 114 0.96 2.85 -12.03
N TRP A 115 0.87 4.06 -11.47
CA TRP A 115 1.60 5.30 -11.72
C TRP A 115 3.14 5.20 -11.51
N MET A 116 3.73 4.01 -11.60
CA MET A 116 5.19 3.76 -11.57
C MET A 116 5.55 2.83 -12.74
N PRO A 117 6.60 3.12 -13.52
CA PRO A 117 7.03 2.23 -14.59
C PRO A 117 7.56 0.94 -13.97
N GLN A 118 7.09 -0.23 -14.43
CA GLN A 118 7.70 -1.52 -14.08
C GLN A 118 7.55 -2.52 -15.22
N ARG A 119 8.59 -3.36 -15.39
CA ARG A 119 8.54 -4.63 -16.14
C ARG A 119 8.13 -5.75 -15.18
N VAL A 120 7.17 -6.56 -15.62
CA VAL A 120 6.69 -7.75 -14.89
C VAL A 120 7.57 -8.93 -15.28
N GLU A 121 8.19 -9.62 -14.31
CA GLU A 121 8.70 -10.97 -14.54
C GLU A 121 7.52 -11.95 -14.53
N GLN A 122 7.36 -12.73 -15.60
CA GLN A 122 6.39 -13.81 -15.63
C GLN A 122 6.88 -14.93 -14.70
N GLU A 123 6.15 -15.20 -13.62
CA GLU A 123 6.34 -16.42 -12.83
C GLU A 123 5.76 -17.60 -13.61
N ASP A 124 6.63 -18.51 -14.06
CA ASP A 124 6.20 -19.82 -14.58
C ASP A 124 5.51 -20.62 -13.44
N PRO A 125 4.37 -21.29 -13.71
CA PRO A 125 3.71 -22.10 -12.70
C PRO A 125 4.63 -23.24 -12.26
N VAL A 126 4.97 -23.23 -10.96
CA VAL A 126 5.72 -24.32 -10.34
C VAL A 126 4.88 -25.60 -10.42
N ALA A 127 5.23 -26.48 -11.34
CA ALA A 127 4.67 -27.81 -11.43
C ALA A 127 4.99 -28.56 -10.13
N VAL A 128 3.98 -28.73 -9.28
CA VAL A 128 4.07 -29.61 -8.12
C VAL A 128 4.13 -31.03 -8.67
N ALA A 129 5.35 -31.55 -8.80
CA ALA A 129 5.59 -32.94 -9.15
C ALA A 129 5.03 -33.84 -8.04
N ALA A 130 3.83 -34.39 -8.27
CA ALA A 130 3.33 -35.52 -7.52
C ALA A 130 4.26 -36.71 -7.78
N LYS A 131 5.08 -37.06 -6.79
CA LYS A 131 5.76 -38.36 -6.77
C LYS A 131 4.74 -39.41 -6.31
N ASN A 132 4.31 -40.25 -7.25
CA ASN A 132 3.82 -41.60 -6.97
C ASN A 132 4.97 -42.58 -7.17
#